data_AF-A0A8D8R1U6-F1
#
_entry.id   AF-A0A8D8R1U6-F1
#
_cell.length_a   1.000
_cell.length_b   1.000
_cell.length_c   1.000
_cell.angle_alpha   90.00
_cell.angle_beta   90.00
_cell.angle_gamma   90.00
#
_symmetry.space_group_name_H-M   'P 1'
#
loop_
_entity.id
_entity.type
_entity.pdbx_description
1 polymer ?
#
loop_
_entity_poly.entity_id
_entity_poly.type
_entity_poly.pdbx_seq_one_letter_code
_entity_poly.pdbx_strand_id
1 'polypeptide(L)'
;MIRKPGKPAQSNTILYSHAEWSRLQSFLNENQRIKDCVDYKRQELADKIDKSKQIEETFVRSRDEQKLRMLDREKVKYENELKNNEEERKRERLKIIEETKRALEKNKDGCRAFDSALRLADTLRDRKEQIEFEKKTKEIEKNIEKEYTDKIFQNVRQFEKEKLKEKQDKILKKNENFKHVTQTLKELREERDRISKTETKEVIRGINRVKDEIRAIDEAEKRKKEETKKFLVKARQESMLMQWNNKKEVEKEEQSVKAMLDVIQQASRKISVMKNKYIQERKDVEVKNRERTNQYLTTIMKAKEDNEKDILKNYLTKTEEKYKEEQKLESERQARLNKEKYDSYQEHVRNREEQKRIEKEVRKWELIKRLKMSELDKEIKEKERELKREKNKLHRENMDMRMEEQKFYAEEKRLADEDTMQRSVLLRELDDQQVLTYGEKVLRDCEEKERPLLPVVKARERYKKANGLLSPKPRNSQWESDLFPKRDPIYPFK
;
A
#
# COMPACT_ATOMS: atom_id res chain seq x y z
N MET A 1 -30.96 33.39 -85.58
CA MET A 1 -31.58 33.48 -86.93
C MET A 1 -30.85 34.54 -87.74
N ILE A 2 -30.95 34.52 -89.08
CA ILE A 2 -30.04 35.24 -90.00
C ILE A 2 -30.80 36.24 -90.86
N ARG A 3 -30.31 37.48 -90.99
CA ARG A 3 -30.44 38.33 -92.20
C ARG A 3 -29.19 39.21 -92.41
N LYS A 4 -28.71 39.27 -93.66
CA LYS A 4 -27.58 40.04 -94.25
C LYS A 4 -27.80 40.04 -95.78
N PRO A 5 -27.16 40.90 -96.60
CA PRO A 5 -26.72 42.29 -96.38
C PRO A 5 -27.20 43.24 -97.53
N GLY A 6 -26.79 44.52 -97.52
CA GLY A 6 -27.12 45.52 -98.56
C GLY A 6 -25.97 46.50 -98.90
N LYS A 7 -26.09 47.27 -99.99
CA LYS A 7 -25.03 48.11 -100.63
C LYS A 7 -24.96 49.59 -100.10
N PRO A 8 -23.86 50.34 -100.36
CA PRO A 8 -23.67 51.76 -99.97
C PRO A 8 -23.92 52.82 -101.09
N ALA A 9 -23.91 54.12 -100.75
CA ALA A 9 -24.01 55.31 -101.64
C ALA A 9 -23.33 56.59 -101.02
N GLN A 10 -23.27 57.75 -101.72
CA GLN A 10 -22.47 58.97 -101.37
C GLN A 10 -23.15 60.34 -101.66
N SER A 11 -22.77 61.43 -100.95
CA SER A 11 -22.91 62.91 -101.28
C SER A 11 -22.55 63.81 -100.06
N ASN A 12 -22.35 65.16 -100.05
CA ASN A 12 -21.70 66.21 -100.88
C ASN A 12 -21.64 67.56 -100.07
N THR A 13 -20.78 68.57 -100.40
CA THR A 13 -20.54 69.78 -99.56
C THR A 13 -20.20 71.09 -100.33
N ILE A 14 -20.35 72.29 -99.70
CA ILE A 14 -20.03 73.66 -100.22
C ILE A 14 -19.32 74.51 -99.11
N LEU A 15 -18.63 75.62 -99.45
CA LEU A 15 -17.69 76.37 -98.57
C LEU A 15 -17.93 77.91 -98.48
N TYR A 16 -17.41 78.53 -97.39
CA TYR A 16 -17.40 79.99 -97.11
C TYR A 16 -15.96 80.55 -96.96
N SER A 17 -15.82 81.88 -96.99
CA SER A 17 -14.56 82.59 -96.67
C SER A 17 -14.23 82.57 -95.17
N HIS A 18 -12.97 82.33 -94.82
CA HIS A 18 -12.54 82.03 -93.45
C HIS A 18 -12.48 83.27 -92.51
N ALA A 19 -12.16 84.44 -93.05
CA ALA A 19 -11.91 85.65 -92.25
C ALA A 19 -13.20 86.30 -91.68
N GLU A 20 -14.28 86.27 -92.45
CA GLU A 20 -15.55 86.93 -92.11
C GLU A 20 -16.31 86.16 -91.04
N TRP A 21 -16.36 84.83 -91.18
CA TRP A 21 -16.89 83.91 -90.18
C TRP A 21 -16.23 84.11 -88.80
N SER A 22 -14.90 84.26 -88.79
CA SER A 22 -14.09 84.40 -87.58
C SER A 22 -14.37 85.67 -86.76
N ARG A 23 -14.79 86.79 -87.40
CA ARG A 23 -15.09 88.05 -86.69
C ARG A 23 -16.49 88.11 -86.10
N LEU A 24 -17.50 87.56 -86.77
CA LEU A 24 -18.85 87.47 -86.17
C LEU A 24 -18.87 86.51 -84.97
N GLN A 25 -18.03 85.47 -84.99
CA GLN A 25 -17.83 84.59 -83.84
C GLN A 25 -17.16 85.26 -82.61
N SER A 26 -16.53 86.43 -82.71
CA SER A 26 -15.93 87.07 -81.52
C SER A 26 -16.93 87.90 -80.72
N PHE A 27 -17.71 88.78 -81.37
CA PHE A 27 -18.60 89.72 -80.67
C PHE A 27 -19.83 89.08 -80.05
N LEU A 28 -20.44 88.08 -80.69
CA LEU A 28 -21.59 87.35 -80.15
C LEU A 28 -21.29 86.60 -78.84
N ASN A 29 -20.00 86.35 -78.55
CA ASN A 29 -19.55 85.59 -77.39
C ASN A 29 -19.08 86.45 -76.19
N GLU A 30 -19.14 87.79 -76.26
CA GLU A 30 -18.57 88.65 -75.20
C GLU A 30 -19.36 88.57 -73.88
N ASN A 31 -20.70 88.66 -73.93
CA ASN A 31 -21.55 88.45 -72.75
C ASN A 31 -21.51 86.99 -72.25
N GLN A 32 -21.19 86.04 -73.12
CA GLN A 32 -21.01 84.64 -72.75
C GLN A 32 -19.74 84.51 -71.90
N ARG A 33 -18.59 85.03 -72.38
CA ARG A 33 -17.31 85.07 -71.64
C ARG A 33 -17.42 85.66 -70.23
N ILE A 34 -18.23 86.71 -70.04
CA ILE A 34 -18.42 87.31 -68.70
C ILE A 34 -19.16 86.35 -67.76
N LYS A 35 -20.22 85.68 -68.24
CA LYS A 35 -20.90 84.63 -67.46
C LYS A 35 -19.97 83.46 -67.19
N ASP A 36 -19.31 82.95 -68.22
CA ASP A 36 -18.35 81.84 -68.13
C ASP A 36 -17.25 82.15 -67.09
N CYS A 37 -16.77 83.39 -67.01
CA CYS A 37 -15.77 83.83 -66.02
C CYS A 37 -16.32 83.93 -64.58
N VAL A 38 -17.57 84.37 -64.40
CA VAL A 38 -18.25 84.41 -63.08
C VAL A 38 -18.56 83.00 -62.60
N ASP A 39 -19.09 82.14 -63.47
CA ASP A 39 -19.44 80.77 -63.14
C ASP A 39 -18.19 79.89 -63.01
N TYR A 40 -17.10 80.16 -63.74
CA TYR A 40 -15.76 79.59 -63.47
C TYR A 40 -15.28 79.94 -62.05
N LYS A 41 -15.38 81.20 -61.61
CA LYS A 41 -14.99 81.58 -60.24
C LYS A 41 -15.89 80.97 -59.16
N ARG A 42 -17.17 80.74 -59.46
CA ARG A 42 -18.10 80.00 -58.58
C ARG A 42 -17.74 78.52 -58.49
N GLN A 43 -17.43 77.90 -59.63
CA GLN A 43 -16.91 76.53 -59.70
C GLN A 43 -15.60 76.43 -58.92
N GLU A 44 -14.64 77.34 -59.14
CA GLU A 44 -13.36 77.39 -58.42
C GLU A 44 -13.53 77.52 -56.89
N LEU A 45 -14.55 78.25 -56.42
CA LEU A 45 -14.87 78.35 -54.99
C LEU A 45 -15.57 77.09 -54.45
N ALA A 46 -16.52 76.52 -55.19
CA ALA A 46 -17.17 75.25 -54.84
C ALA A 46 -16.14 74.10 -54.78
N ASP A 47 -15.28 74.01 -55.79
CA ASP A 47 -14.12 73.11 -55.84
C ASP A 47 -13.24 73.22 -54.60
N LYS A 48 -12.94 74.44 -54.14
CA LYS A 48 -12.12 74.66 -52.93
C LYS A 48 -12.84 74.22 -51.66
N ILE A 49 -14.15 74.48 -51.55
CA ILE A 49 -14.98 74.05 -50.43
C ILE A 49 -15.07 72.52 -50.39
N ASP A 50 -15.34 71.87 -51.52
CA ASP A 50 -15.49 70.42 -51.59
C ASP A 50 -14.15 69.68 -51.47
N LYS A 51 -13.04 70.26 -51.96
CA LYS A 51 -11.68 69.78 -51.63
C LYS A 51 -11.38 69.92 -50.14
N SER A 52 -11.81 71.00 -49.49
CA SER A 52 -11.67 71.15 -48.03
C SER A 52 -12.47 70.10 -47.26
N LYS A 53 -13.73 69.82 -47.65
CA LYS A 53 -14.53 68.72 -47.08
C LYS A 53 -13.89 67.37 -47.29
N GLN A 54 -13.37 67.08 -48.49
CA GLN A 54 -12.67 65.82 -48.79
C GLN A 54 -11.41 65.65 -47.95
N ILE A 55 -10.67 66.73 -47.67
CA ILE A 55 -9.51 66.72 -46.76
C ILE A 55 -9.96 66.47 -45.32
N GLU A 56 -11.03 67.12 -44.85
CA GLU A 56 -11.57 66.89 -43.50
C GLU A 56 -12.13 65.47 -43.33
N GLU A 57 -12.89 64.96 -44.30
CA GLU A 57 -13.38 63.58 -44.31
C GLU A 57 -12.23 62.56 -44.35
N THR A 58 -11.19 62.78 -45.16
CA THR A 58 -10.04 61.86 -45.20
C THR A 58 -9.21 61.93 -43.90
N PHE A 59 -9.12 63.09 -43.26
CA PHE A 59 -8.51 63.22 -41.93
C PHE A 59 -9.31 62.49 -40.84
N VAL A 60 -10.64 62.67 -40.81
CA VAL A 60 -11.54 61.96 -39.86
C VAL A 60 -11.49 60.45 -40.11
N ARG A 61 -11.61 59.99 -41.36
CA ARG A 61 -11.49 58.57 -41.72
C ARG A 61 -10.12 58.01 -41.32
N SER A 62 -9.02 58.71 -41.60
CA SER A 62 -7.68 58.30 -41.19
C SER A 62 -7.53 58.21 -39.66
N ARG A 63 -8.13 59.13 -38.91
CA ARG A 63 -8.13 59.10 -37.43
C ARG A 63 -8.93 57.93 -36.89
N ASP A 64 -10.07 57.62 -37.47
CA ASP A 64 -10.94 56.52 -37.03
C ASP A 64 -10.42 55.15 -37.49
N GLU A 65 -9.80 55.05 -38.66
CA GLU A 65 -8.98 53.90 -39.06
C GLU A 65 -7.81 53.69 -38.08
N GLN A 66 -7.14 54.77 -37.63
CA GLN A 66 -6.07 54.65 -36.65
C GLN A 66 -6.58 54.13 -35.30
N LYS A 67 -7.75 54.58 -34.83
CA LYS A 67 -8.42 54.01 -33.64
C LYS A 67 -8.75 52.54 -33.84
N LEU A 68 -9.33 52.18 -34.99
CA LEU A 68 -9.73 50.79 -35.28
C LEU A 68 -8.51 49.86 -35.30
N ARG A 69 -7.44 50.27 -35.98
CA ARG A 69 -6.15 49.55 -36.01
C ARG A 69 -5.51 49.42 -34.63
N MET A 70 -5.73 50.38 -33.71
CA MET A 70 -5.27 50.27 -32.32
C MET A 70 -6.14 49.28 -31.52
N LEU A 71 -7.46 49.36 -31.63
CA LEU A 71 -8.38 48.41 -31.00
C LEU A 71 -8.15 46.97 -31.48
N ASP A 72 -7.89 46.77 -32.78
CA ASP A 72 -7.60 45.45 -33.33
C ASP A 72 -6.21 44.93 -32.89
N ARG A 73 -5.22 45.81 -32.72
CA ARG A 73 -3.95 45.45 -32.06
C ARG A 73 -4.15 45.06 -30.59
N GLU A 74 -5.05 45.71 -29.87
CA GLU A 74 -5.37 45.39 -28.48
C GLU A 74 -6.14 44.06 -28.37
N LYS A 75 -7.11 43.79 -29.26
CA LYS A 75 -7.75 42.47 -29.37
C LYS A 75 -6.72 41.36 -29.65
N VAL A 76 -5.83 41.56 -30.63
CA VAL A 76 -4.79 40.57 -30.97
C VAL A 76 -3.80 40.35 -29.82
N LYS A 77 -3.44 41.40 -29.06
CA LYS A 77 -2.66 41.24 -27.83
C LYS A 77 -3.41 40.40 -26.80
N TYR A 78 -4.65 40.78 -26.47
CA TYR A 78 -5.47 40.09 -25.48
C TYR A 78 -5.74 38.62 -25.85
N GLU A 79 -6.00 38.33 -27.12
CA GLU A 79 -6.12 36.96 -27.64
C GLU A 79 -4.82 36.17 -27.48
N ASN A 80 -3.66 36.78 -27.75
CA ASN A 80 -2.37 36.12 -27.61
C ASN A 80 -1.99 35.92 -26.14
N GLU A 81 -2.31 36.87 -25.27
CA GLU A 81 -2.20 36.73 -23.82
C GLU A 81 -3.11 35.61 -23.31
N LEU A 82 -4.37 35.51 -23.79
CA LEU A 82 -5.29 34.43 -23.42
C LEU A 82 -4.79 33.06 -23.92
N LYS A 83 -4.29 32.98 -25.16
CA LYS A 83 -3.66 31.76 -25.71
C LYS A 83 -2.42 31.35 -24.91
N ASN A 84 -1.55 32.28 -24.55
CA ASN A 84 -0.37 32.04 -23.71
C ASN A 84 -0.77 31.54 -22.31
N ASN A 85 -1.72 32.22 -21.65
CA ASN A 85 -2.26 31.80 -20.34
C ASN A 85 -2.90 30.40 -20.41
N GLU A 86 -3.57 30.05 -21.50
CA GLU A 86 -4.07 28.70 -21.74
C GLU A 86 -2.94 27.68 -21.93
N GLU A 87 -1.89 28.01 -22.69
CA GLU A 87 -0.73 27.15 -22.87
C GLU A 87 0.04 26.93 -21.57
N GLU A 88 0.24 27.97 -20.76
CA GLU A 88 0.87 27.84 -19.45
C GLU A 88 0.04 26.95 -18.53
N ARG A 89 -1.28 27.17 -18.43
CA ARG A 89 -2.19 26.27 -17.69
C ARG A 89 -2.17 24.83 -18.22
N LYS A 90 -2.02 24.62 -19.53
CA LYS A 90 -1.85 23.27 -20.12
C LYS A 90 -0.51 22.65 -19.73
N ARG A 91 0.59 23.41 -19.77
CA ARG A 91 1.94 22.99 -19.35
C ARG A 91 2.00 22.69 -17.84
N GLU A 92 1.36 23.49 -17.00
CA GLU A 92 1.21 23.27 -15.55
C GLU A 92 0.41 22.00 -15.25
N ARG A 93 -0.76 21.82 -15.89
CA ARG A 93 -1.56 20.59 -15.74
C ARG A 93 -0.75 19.35 -16.15
N LEU A 94 0.03 19.43 -17.22
CA LEU A 94 0.91 18.33 -17.64
C LEU A 94 2.00 18.04 -16.60
N LYS A 95 2.66 19.06 -16.02
CA LYS A 95 3.61 18.89 -14.91
C LYS A 95 2.96 18.22 -13.71
N ILE A 96 1.80 18.71 -13.25
CA ILE A 96 1.06 18.16 -12.11
C ILE A 96 0.67 16.69 -12.37
N ILE A 97 0.22 16.37 -13.58
CA ILE A 97 -0.09 14.98 -13.97
C ILE A 97 1.17 14.11 -13.96
N GLU A 98 2.31 14.61 -14.44
CA GLU A 98 3.57 13.85 -14.45
C GLU A 98 4.16 13.67 -13.05
N GLU A 99 4.15 14.70 -12.21
CA GLU A 99 4.53 14.63 -10.79
C GLU A 99 3.64 13.65 -10.03
N THR A 100 2.32 13.68 -10.26
CA THR A 100 1.37 12.73 -9.68
C THR A 100 1.66 11.30 -10.15
N LYS A 101 1.93 11.08 -11.44
CA LYS A 101 2.34 9.76 -11.96
C LYS A 101 3.62 9.26 -11.30
N ARG A 102 4.68 10.08 -11.24
CA ARG A 102 5.95 9.75 -10.57
C ARG A 102 5.76 9.47 -9.07
N ALA A 103 4.84 10.17 -8.41
CA ALA A 103 4.49 9.92 -7.01
C ALA A 103 3.70 8.62 -6.81
N LEU A 104 2.77 8.27 -7.72
CA LEU A 104 2.07 6.99 -7.70
C LEU A 104 3.02 5.81 -8.00
N GLU A 105 3.90 5.96 -9.00
CA GLU A 105 4.95 4.99 -9.33
C GLU A 105 5.85 4.69 -8.13
N LYS A 106 6.39 5.72 -7.46
CA LYS A 106 7.18 5.56 -6.22
C LYS A 106 6.41 4.96 -5.05
N ASN A 107 5.08 5.07 -5.04
CA ASN A 107 4.22 4.47 -4.02
C ASN A 107 3.83 3.01 -4.31
N LYS A 108 4.12 2.46 -5.50
CA LYS A 108 3.98 1.01 -5.75
C LYS A 108 5.00 0.24 -4.88
N ASP A 109 4.56 -0.80 -4.19
CA ASP A 109 5.42 -1.50 -3.22
C ASP A 109 6.66 -2.17 -3.85
N GLY A 110 6.59 -2.56 -5.12
CA GLY A 110 7.76 -3.00 -5.88
C GLY A 110 8.80 -1.89 -6.10
N CYS A 111 8.36 -0.68 -6.45
CA CYS A 111 9.24 0.50 -6.54
C CYS A 111 9.82 0.86 -5.18
N ARG A 112 9.03 0.81 -4.10
CA ARG A 112 9.50 1.00 -2.71
C ARG A 112 10.56 -0.03 -2.31
N ALA A 113 10.44 -1.28 -2.76
CA ALA A 113 11.45 -2.31 -2.54
C ALA A 113 12.76 -2.02 -3.30
N PHE A 114 12.68 -1.45 -4.51
CA PHE A 114 13.85 -0.96 -5.24
C PHE A 114 14.48 0.29 -4.59
N ASP A 115 13.69 1.28 -4.15
CA ASP A 115 14.15 2.43 -3.37
C ASP A 115 14.88 2.00 -2.08
N SER A 116 14.33 1.01 -1.37
CA SER A 116 14.96 0.43 -0.17
C SER A 116 16.28 -0.27 -0.49
N ALA A 117 16.33 -1.01 -1.59
CA ALA A 117 17.56 -1.66 -2.07
C ALA A 117 18.61 -0.65 -2.55
N LEU A 118 18.19 0.45 -3.17
CA LEU A 118 19.07 1.54 -3.60
C LEU A 118 19.74 2.24 -2.42
N ARG A 119 18.97 2.54 -1.36
CA ARG A 119 19.52 3.07 -0.10
C ARG A 119 20.48 2.09 0.58
N LEU A 120 20.18 0.79 0.53
CA LEU A 120 21.10 -0.24 1.01
C LEU A 120 22.39 -0.30 0.17
N ALA A 121 22.32 -0.12 -1.14
CA ALA A 121 23.49 -0.05 -2.01
C ALA A 121 24.35 1.19 -1.71
N ASP A 122 23.74 2.38 -1.51
CA ASP A 122 24.45 3.58 -1.03
C ASP A 122 25.17 3.31 0.30
N THR A 123 24.46 2.87 1.34
CA THR A 123 25.09 2.61 2.66
C THR A 123 26.21 1.55 2.62
N LEU A 124 26.18 0.60 1.68
CA LEU A 124 27.25 -0.36 1.47
C LEU A 124 28.46 0.24 0.73
N ARG A 125 28.26 1.18 -0.21
CA ARG A 125 29.33 1.97 -0.82
C ARG A 125 29.98 2.87 0.24
N ASP A 126 29.20 3.64 0.96
CA ASP A 126 29.67 4.56 1.99
C ASP A 126 30.44 3.80 3.10
N ARG A 127 30.00 2.58 3.43
CA ARG A 127 30.74 1.71 4.36
C ARG A 127 32.05 1.15 3.79
N LYS A 128 32.15 0.90 2.48
CA LYS A 128 33.41 0.55 1.81
C LYS A 128 34.40 1.71 1.91
N GLU A 129 33.95 2.93 1.60
CA GLU A 129 34.75 4.16 1.71
C GLU A 129 35.26 4.39 3.14
N GLN A 130 34.40 4.21 4.16
CA GLN A 130 34.82 4.24 5.57
C GLN A 130 35.92 3.23 5.89
N ILE A 131 35.82 1.99 5.38
CA ILE A 131 36.83 0.94 5.62
C ILE A 131 38.15 1.26 4.90
N GLU A 132 38.11 1.89 3.72
CA GLU A 132 39.30 2.37 3.03
C GLU A 132 39.95 3.58 3.72
N PHE A 133 39.16 4.48 4.30
CA PHE A 133 39.64 5.57 5.14
C PHE A 133 40.27 5.04 6.44
N GLU A 134 39.59 4.14 7.16
CA GLU A 134 40.08 3.52 8.41
C GLU A 134 41.42 2.80 8.21
N LYS A 135 41.63 2.15 7.06
CA LYS A 135 42.92 1.56 6.67
C LYS A 135 44.02 2.62 6.53
N LYS A 136 43.74 3.73 5.83
CA LYS A 136 44.70 4.84 5.64
C LYS A 136 45.05 5.50 6.97
N THR A 137 44.07 5.73 7.85
CA THR A 137 44.31 6.24 9.21
C THR A 137 45.25 5.30 9.98
N LYS A 138 44.99 3.99 9.99
CA LYS A 138 45.83 2.98 10.65
C LYS A 138 47.23 2.83 10.05
N GLU A 139 47.44 3.22 8.80
CA GLU A 139 48.75 3.26 8.17
C GLU A 139 49.53 4.54 8.57
N ILE A 140 48.85 5.68 8.65
CA ILE A 140 49.40 6.94 9.17
C ILE A 140 49.79 6.80 10.65
N GLU A 141 48.91 6.24 11.48
CA GLU A 141 49.16 5.95 12.91
C GLU A 141 50.44 5.11 13.08
N LYS A 142 50.56 3.99 12.35
CA LYS A 142 51.76 3.13 12.37
C LYS A 142 53.03 3.82 11.92
N ASN A 143 52.95 4.83 11.05
CA ASN A 143 54.12 5.58 10.61
C ASN A 143 54.52 6.64 11.64
N ILE A 144 53.55 7.28 12.31
CA ILE A 144 53.80 8.16 13.47
C ILE A 144 54.41 7.36 14.64
N GLU A 145 53.90 6.16 14.92
CA GLU A 145 54.47 5.25 15.93
C GLU A 145 55.93 4.90 15.64
N LYS A 146 56.26 4.51 14.39
CA LYS A 146 57.65 4.25 13.96
C LYS A 146 58.53 5.47 14.20
N GLU A 147 58.15 6.63 13.66
CA GLU A 147 58.88 7.88 13.85
C GLU A 147 59.12 8.22 15.32
N TYR A 148 58.13 7.97 16.19
CA TYR A 148 58.24 8.19 17.62
C TYR A 148 59.22 7.20 18.28
N THR A 149 59.17 5.92 17.91
CA THR A 149 60.15 4.93 18.38
C THR A 149 61.57 5.23 17.88
N ASP A 150 61.73 5.69 16.64
CA ASP A 150 63.03 6.11 16.10
C ASP A 150 63.58 7.34 16.83
N LYS A 151 62.73 8.31 17.18
CA LYS A 151 63.10 9.46 18.03
C LYS A 151 63.53 9.00 19.43
N ILE A 152 62.86 8.00 20.04
CA ILE A 152 63.30 7.39 21.30
C ILE A 152 64.66 6.70 21.14
N PHE A 153 64.87 5.88 20.10
CA PHE A 153 66.16 5.21 19.86
C PHE A 153 67.30 6.21 19.61
N GLN A 154 67.03 7.33 18.94
CA GLN A 154 67.99 8.41 18.76
C GLN A 154 68.34 9.09 20.09
N ASN A 155 67.34 9.41 20.92
CA ASN A 155 67.56 10.02 22.25
C ASN A 155 68.34 9.09 23.18
N VAL A 156 68.04 7.79 23.21
CA VAL A 156 68.80 6.79 23.98
C VAL A 156 70.26 6.74 23.49
N ARG A 157 70.49 6.67 22.18
CA ARG A 157 71.85 6.70 21.60
C ARG A 157 72.61 8.01 21.87
N GLN A 158 71.93 9.14 22.02
CA GLN A 158 72.54 10.40 22.44
C GLN A 158 72.93 10.35 23.91
N PHE A 159 72.01 9.95 24.80
CA PHE A 159 72.27 9.80 26.24
C PHE A 159 73.39 8.79 26.54
N GLU A 160 73.48 7.68 25.80
CA GLU A 160 74.60 6.73 25.90
C GLU A 160 75.94 7.36 25.53
N LYS A 161 75.99 8.16 24.45
CA LYS A 161 77.20 8.89 24.04
C LYS A 161 77.59 9.96 25.07
N GLU A 162 76.62 10.66 25.65
CA GLU A 162 76.85 11.62 26.73
C GLU A 162 77.36 10.93 28.00
N LYS A 163 76.75 9.82 28.42
CA LYS A 163 77.26 8.95 29.49
C LYS A 163 78.69 8.46 29.23
N LEU A 164 79.05 8.21 27.97
CA LEU A 164 80.40 7.78 27.61
C LEU A 164 81.40 8.94 27.72
N LYS A 165 81.07 10.12 27.20
CA LYS A 165 81.87 11.35 27.34
C LYS A 165 82.03 11.73 28.81
N GLU A 166 80.96 11.77 29.58
CA GLU A 166 80.98 12.13 31.00
C GLU A 166 81.86 11.16 31.82
N LYS A 167 81.89 9.87 31.45
CA LYS A 167 82.85 8.88 32.01
C LYS A 167 84.29 9.21 31.61
N GLN A 168 84.55 9.54 30.34
CA GLN A 168 85.88 9.93 29.86
C GLN A 168 86.38 11.20 30.57
N ASP A 169 85.56 12.25 30.67
CA ASP A 169 85.87 13.50 31.37
C ASP A 169 86.15 13.26 32.87
N LYS A 170 85.39 12.37 33.52
CA LYS A 170 85.63 11.96 34.91
C LYS A 170 86.93 11.16 35.07
N ILE A 171 87.35 10.40 34.06
CA ILE A 171 88.65 9.70 34.06
C ILE A 171 89.80 10.70 33.84
N LEU A 172 89.65 11.65 32.91
CA LEU A 172 90.63 12.72 32.67
C LEU A 172 90.85 13.55 33.94
N LYS A 173 89.78 14.07 34.55
CA LYS A 173 89.85 14.84 35.81
C LYS A 173 90.42 14.01 36.97
N LYS A 174 90.14 12.71 37.05
CA LYS A 174 90.79 11.82 38.02
C LYS A 174 92.30 11.69 37.78
N ASN A 175 92.73 11.58 36.52
CA ASN A 175 94.14 11.49 36.16
C ASN A 175 94.89 12.81 36.40
N GLU A 176 94.25 13.96 36.17
CA GLU A 176 94.77 15.29 36.50
C GLU A 176 94.92 15.47 38.02
N ASN A 177 93.87 15.17 38.80
CA ASN A 177 93.95 15.20 40.26
C ASN A 177 95.00 14.21 40.79
N PHE A 178 95.13 13.02 40.19
CA PHE A 178 96.16 12.05 40.59
C PHE A 178 97.58 12.57 40.31
N LYS A 179 97.82 13.20 39.14
CA LYS A 179 99.10 13.87 38.86
C LYS A 179 99.41 14.93 39.93
N HIS A 180 98.46 15.81 40.22
CA HIS A 180 98.62 16.87 41.24
C HIS A 180 98.92 16.27 42.63
N VAL A 181 98.23 15.21 43.04
CA VAL A 181 98.50 14.51 44.31
C VAL A 181 99.88 13.82 44.31
N THR A 182 100.33 13.26 43.19
CA THR A 182 101.70 12.71 43.10
C THR A 182 102.80 13.79 43.07
N GLN A 183 102.49 15.04 42.73
CA GLN A 183 103.41 16.17 42.85
C GLN A 183 103.51 16.63 44.31
N THR A 184 102.38 16.89 44.99
CA THR A 184 102.41 17.29 46.40
C THR A 184 102.96 16.20 47.32
N LEU A 185 102.77 14.91 47.00
CA LEU A 185 103.42 13.81 47.73
C LEU A 185 104.93 13.72 47.52
N LYS A 186 105.50 14.28 46.43
CA LYS A 186 106.95 14.43 46.27
C LYS A 186 107.47 15.60 47.11
N GLU A 187 106.82 16.75 47.01
CA GLU A 187 107.15 17.96 47.78
C GLU A 187 107.13 17.67 49.29
N LEU A 188 106.10 16.99 49.79
CA LEU A 188 105.99 16.55 51.19
C LEU A 188 107.06 15.52 51.59
N ARG A 189 107.53 14.67 50.67
CA ARG A 189 108.64 13.75 50.94
C ARG A 189 109.97 14.51 51.03
N GLU A 190 110.23 15.42 50.11
CA GLU A 190 111.45 16.24 50.11
C GLU A 190 111.53 17.12 51.36
N GLU A 191 110.41 17.68 51.82
CA GLU A 191 110.36 18.45 53.06
C GLU A 191 110.53 17.56 54.31
N ARG A 192 109.92 16.37 54.34
CA ARG A 192 110.16 15.37 55.40
C ARG A 192 111.65 14.97 55.48
N ASP A 193 112.30 14.78 54.34
CA ASP A 193 113.71 14.42 54.25
C ASP A 193 114.66 15.59 54.58
N ARG A 194 114.15 16.84 54.68
CA ARG A 194 114.84 17.98 55.30
C ARG A 194 114.64 17.95 56.82
N ILE A 195 113.39 17.86 57.28
CA ILE A 195 113.02 17.83 58.71
C ILE A 195 113.75 16.70 59.46
N SER A 196 113.79 15.50 58.89
CA SER A 196 114.48 14.36 59.50
C SER A 196 115.99 14.61 59.69
N LYS A 197 116.64 15.35 58.76
CA LYS A 197 118.07 15.73 58.85
C LYS A 197 118.33 16.85 59.87
N THR A 198 117.31 17.60 60.29
CA THR A 198 117.38 18.50 61.44
C THR A 198 117.10 17.76 62.75
N GLU A 199 116.01 16.97 62.82
CA GLU A 199 115.64 16.18 64.01
C GLU A 199 116.78 15.26 64.47
N THR A 200 117.44 14.53 63.56
CA THR A 200 118.57 13.66 63.93
C THR A 200 119.73 14.40 64.60
N LYS A 201 119.94 15.69 64.28
CA LYS A 201 120.98 16.52 64.91
C LYS A 201 120.57 17.01 66.30
N GLU A 202 119.27 17.09 66.58
CA GLU A 202 118.74 17.50 67.89
C GLU A 202 118.55 16.31 68.83
N VAL A 203 118.12 15.15 68.32
CA VAL A 203 118.03 13.89 69.08
C VAL A 203 119.39 13.50 69.68
N ILE A 204 120.50 13.70 68.96
CA ILE A 204 121.86 13.48 69.49
C ILE A 204 122.18 14.40 70.69
N ARG A 205 121.63 15.63 70.72
CA ARG A 205 121.76 16.54 71.87
C ARG A 205 120.82 16.14 73.02
N GLY A 206 119.62 15.64 72.70
CA GLY A 206 118.60 15.22 73.67
C GLY A 206 118.99 13.95 74.43
N ILE A 207 119.53 12.94 73.74
CA ILE A 207 119.98 11.66 74.33
C ILE A 207 120.99 11.89 75.46
N ASN A 208 121.87 12.88 75.32
CA ASN A 208 122.84 13.23 76.36
C ASN A 208 122.22 13.82 77.63
N ARG A 209 121.00 14.39 77.59
CA ARG A 209 120.27 14.89 78.78
C ARG A 209 119.46 13.79 79.46
N VAL A 210 118.71 13.01 78.68
CA VAL A 210 117.83 11.95 79.18
C VAL A 210 118.63 10.86 79.94
N LYS A 211 119.91 10.69 79.61
CA LYS A 211 120.84 9.77 80.29
C LYS A 211 121.14 10.14 81.75
N ASP A 212 120.90 11.39 82.13
CA ASP A 212 121.01 11.85 83.52
C ASP A 212 119.64 11.78 84.24
N GLU A 213 118.54 12.07 83.53
CA GLU A 213 117.16 12.02 84.06
C GLU A 213 116.70 10.59 84.42
N ILE A 214 117.05 9.57 83.63
CA ILE A 214 116.61 8.18 83.84
C ILE A 214 116.97 7.66 85.25
N ARG A 215 118.07 8.13 85.84
CA ARG A 215 118.52 7.71 87.18
C ARG A 215 117.56 8.12 88.31
N ALA A 216 116.61 9.01 88.05
CA ALA A 216 115.65 9.50 89.04
C ALA A 216 114.26 8.81 88.97
N ILE A 217 113.98 7.99 87.95
CA ILE A 217 112.63 7.47 87.68
C ILE A 217 112.39 6.06 88.26
N ASP A 218 113.42 5.21 88.33
CA ASP A 218 113.32 3.81 88.80
C ASP A 218 112.81 3.64 90.24
N GLU A 219 112.81 4.70 91.05
CA GLU A 219 112.31 4.69 92.43
C GLU A 219 110.77 4.71 92.53
N ALA A 220 110.05 5.07 91.45
CA ALA A 220 108.63 5.44 91.52
C ALA A 220 107.61 4.32 91.24
N GLU A 221 107.87 3.38 90.31
CA GLU A 221 106.79 2.58 89.68
C GLU A 221 106.12 1.50 90.55
N LYS A 222 106.70 1.13 91.70
CA LYS A 222 106.36 -0.12 92.44
C LYS A 222 104.98 -0.16 93.15
N ARG A 223 103.99 0.68 92.77
CA ARG A 223 102.77 0.97 93.59
C ARG A 223 101.38 0.70 92.97
N LYS A 224 101.22 0.21 91.73
CA LYS A 224 100.00 0.51 90.92
C LYS A 224 99.13 -0.64 90.34
N LYS A 225 99.17 -1.89 90.82
CA LYS A 225 98.77 -3.08 90.01
C LYS A 225 97.43 -3.83 90.27
N GLU A 226 96.51 -3.40 91.13
CA GLU A 226 95.56 -4.36 91.78
C GLU A 226 94.04 -4.34 91.43
N GLU A 227 93.49 -3.44 90.59
CA GLU A 227 92.05 -3.07 90.68
C GLU A 227 90.97 -3.78 89.79
N THR A 228 91.29 -4.48 88.70
CA THR A 228 90.44 -4.44 87.46
C THR A 228 89.42 -5.57 87.13
N LYS A 229 88.92 -6.41 88.06
CA LYS A 229 88.47 -7.80 87.73
C LYS A 229 86.94 -8.20 87.74
N LYS A 230 85.92 -7.36 87.42
CA LYS A 230 84.50 -7.62 87.90
C LYS A 230 83.22 -7.61 86.98
N PHE A 231 83.22 -7.45 85.64
CA PHE A 231 82.03 -6.85 84.93
C PHE A 231 80.98 -7.70 84.12
N LEU A 232 81.25 -8.89 83.57
CA LEU A 232 80.81 -9.25 82.18
C LEU A 232 79.45 -10.02 81.88
N VAL A 233 78.42 -10.08 82.73
CA VAL A 233 77.52 -11.30 82.75
C VAL A 233 76.19 -11.36 81.93
N LYS A 234 75.44 -10.28 81.64
CA LYS A 234 73.97 -10.28 81.93
C LYS A 234 72.85 -10.59 80.86
N ALA A 235 73.07 -10.78 79.54
CA ALA A 235 71.97 -10.59 78.54
C ALA A 235 71.71 -11.74 77.52
N ARG A 236 70.58 -12.50 77.59
CA ARG A 236 70.32 -13.64 76.67
C ARG A 236 68.84 -14.06 76.32
N GLN A 237 67.75 -13.44 76.80
CA GLN A 237 66.46 -14.19 76.98
C GLN A 237 65.26 -14.02 76.02
N GLU A 238 65.16 -13.02 75.12
CA GLU A 238 63.81 -12.49 74.74
C GLU A 238 63.14 -12.99 73.42
N SER A 239 63.73 -13.91 72.65
CA SER A 239 63.42 -14.06 71.20
C SER A 239 62.17 -14.88 70.76
N MET A 240 61.22 -15.25 71.63
CA MET A 240 60.34 -16.42 71.36
C MET A 240 58.91 -16.17 70.83
N LEU A 241 58.40 -14.94 70.78
CA LEU A 241 56.93 -14.68 70.76
C LEU A 241 56.25 -14.62 69.36
N MET A 242 56.61 -15.50 68.42
CA MET A 242 56.19 -15.43 67.00
C MET A 242 54.92 -16.27 66.67
N GLN A 243 54.49 -16.23 65.40
CA GLN A 243 53.77 -17.29 64.65
C GLN A 243 52.28 -17.62 64.93
N TRP A 244 51.65 -17.25 66.05
CA TRP A 244 50.32 -17.83 66.40
C TRP A 244 49.11 -17.43 65.50
N ASN A 245 49.05 -16.20 64.98
CA ASN A 245 47.78 -15.58 64.51
C ASN A 245 47.25 -15.98 63.10
N ASN A 246 47.93 -16.82 62.33
CA ASN A 246 47.82 -16.80 60.85
C ASN A 246 46.85 -17.84 60.21
N LYS A 247 45.69 -18.18 60.81
CA LYS A 247 44.95 -19.41 60.38
C LYS A 247 43.41 -19.43 60.49
N LYS A 248 42.69 -18.30 60.34
CA LYS A 248 41.25 -18.25 60.71
C LYS A 248 40.22 -17.71 59.70
N GLU A 249 40.61 -17.22 58.52
CA GLU A 249 39.68 -16.44 57.65
C GLU A 249 39.08 -17.19 56.44
N VAL A 250 39.60 -18.36 56.05
CA VAL A 250 39.32 -18.96 54.72
C VAL A 250 37.98 -19.72 54.64
N GLU A 251 37.41 -20.18 55.76
CA GLU A 251 36.28 -21.16 55.77
C GLU A 251 34.88 -20.59 55.45
N LYS A 252 34.75 -19.35 54.94
CA LYS A 252 33.44 -18.63 54.90
C LYS A 252 32.71 -18.57 53.54
N GLU A 253 33.39 -18.66 52.39
CA GLU A 253 32.78 -18.21 51.12
C GLU A 253 32.03 -19.30 50.31
N GLU A 254 32.30 -20.59 50.53
CA GLU A 254 31.79 -21.71 49.71
C GLU A 254 30.26 -21.91 49.75
N GLN A 255 29.55 -21.29 50.72
CA GLN A 255 28.12 -21.53 50.92
C GLN A 255 27.20 -20.75 49.95
N SER A 256 27.74 -19.77 49.21
CA SER A 256 26.97 -18.83 48.38
C SER A 256 26.36 -19.41 47.10
N VAL A 257 26.99 -20.44 46.50
CA VAL A 257 26.70 -20.86 45.11
C VAL A 257 25.42 -21.70 44.95
N LYS A 258 24.97 -22.39 46.00
CA LYS A 258 23.88 -23.40 45.91
C LYS A 258 22.46 -22.84 45.68
N ALA A 259 22.25 -21.54 45.81
CA ALA A 259 20.90 -20.94 45.77
C ALA A 259 20.34 -20.64 44.36
N MET A 260 21.16 -20.60 43.30
CA MET A 260 20.71 -20.09 41.99
C MET A 260 19.97 -21.11 41.10
N LEU A 261 20.06 -22.42 41.37
CA LEU A 261 19.60 -23.46 40.44
C LEU A 261 18.08 -23.73 40.46
N ASP A 262 17.39 -23.51 41.58
CA ASP A 262 15.97 -23.87 41.74
C ASP A 262 14.99 -22.98 40.95
N VAL A 263 15.39 -21.74 40.64
CA VAL A 263 14.52 -20.76 39.96
C VAL A 263 14.19 -21.18 38.53
N ILE A 264 15.10 -21.89 37.85
CA ILE A 264 14.98 -22.21 36.42
C ILE A 264 13.94 -23.32 36.16
N GLN A 265 13.74 -24.27 37.09
CA GLN A 265 12.81 -25.39 36.87
C GLN A 265 11.33 -24.99 36.83
N GLN A 266 10.94 -23.86 37.45
CA GLN A 266 9.52 -23.50 37.57
C GLN A 266 8.90 -22.93 36.29
N ALA A 267 9.70 -22.35 35.39
CA ALA A 267 9.22 -21.71 34.17
C ALA A 267 8.62 -22.71 33.16
N SER A 268 9.30 -23.85 32.94
CA SER A 268 8.98 -24.80 31.86
C SER A 268 7.62 -25.51 32.01
N ARG A 269 7.07 -25.61 33.23
CA ARG A 269 5.82 -26.34 33.49
C ARG A 269 4.56 -25.61 33.04
N LYS A 270 4.57 -24.27 32.91
CA LYS A 270 3.37 -23.48 32.55
C LYS A 270 2.98 -23.57 31.07
N ILE A 271 3.93 -23.84 30.16
CA ILE A 271 3.68 -23.84 28.71
C ILE A 271 2.93 -25.10 28.24
N SER A 272 3.05 -26.23 28.96
CA SER A 272 2.46 -27.51 28.53
C SER A 272 0.93 -27.58 28.74
N VAL A 273 0.40 -26.98 29.81
CA VAL A 273 -1.01 -27.14 30.23
C VAL A 273 -2.02 -26.45 29.29
N MET A 274 -1.65 -25.33 28.69
CA MET A 274 -2.57 -24.51 27.88
C MET A 274 -2.90 -25.14 26.51
N LYS A 275 -2.04 -26.03 25.99
CA LYS A 275 -2.15 -26.52 24.59
C LYS A 275 -3.17 -27.63 24.39
N ASN A 276 -3.50 -28.39 25.44
CA ASN A 276 -4.35 -29.58 25.33
C ASN A 276 -5.85 -29.34 25.58
N LYS A 277 -6.25 -28.21 26.18
CA LYS A 277 -7.69 -27.91 26.40
C LYS A 277 -8.45 -27.55 25.11
N TYR A 278 -7.78 -27.00 24.10
CA TYR A 278 -8.43 -26.43 22.92
C TYR A 278 -8.84 -27.45 21.83
N ILE A 279 -8.65 -28.75 22.06
CA ILE A 279 -8.81 -29.80 21.03
C ILE A 279 -9.90 -30.83 21.38
N GLN A 280 -10.13 -31.10 22.67
CA GLN A 280 -11.10 -32.13 23.11
C GLN A 280 -12.57 -31.68 23.04
N GLU A 281 -12.88 -30.41 23.30
CA GLU A 281 -14.25 -29.94 23.51
C GLU A 281 -15.11 -29.81 22.23
N ARG A 282 -14.55 -30.11 21.03
CA ARG A 282 -15.15 -29.76 19.74
C ARG A 282 -15.70 -30.92 18.89
N LYS A 283 -15.99 -32.11 19.46
CA LYS A 283 -16.43 -33.28 18.65
C LYS A 283 -17.53 -34.24 19.19
N ASP A 284 -17.79 -34.35 20.49
CA ASP A 284 -18.33 -35.64 21.00
C ASP A 284 -19.85 -35.77 21.30
N VAL A 285 -20.67 -34.69 21.34
CA VAL A 285 -22.08 -34.81 21.78
C VAL A 285 -23.12 -34.14 20.86
N GLU A 286 -22.79 -33.93 19.60
CA GLU A 286 -23.78 -33.51 18.57
C GLU A 286 -24.78 -34.65 18.21
N VAL A 287 -24.57 -35.85 18.75
CA VAL A 287 -25.26 -37.10 18.35
C VAL A 287 -26.47 -37.45 19.23
N LYS A 288 -26.48 -37.11 20.53
CA LYS A 288 -27.39 -37.73 21.53
C LYS A 288 -28.82 -37.17 21.63
N ASN A 289 -29.19 -36.15 20.85
CA ASN A 289 -30.53 -35.53 20.93
C ASN A 289 -31.52 -35.97 19.82
N ARG A 290 -31.13 -36.85 18.88
CA ARG A 290 -32.01 -37.32 17.79
C ARG A 290 -32.94 -38.48 18.15
N GLU A 291 -32.77 -39.12 19.30
CA GLU A 291 -33.42 -40.40 19.63
C GLU A 291 -34.77 -40.28 20.37
N ARG A 292 -35.13 -39.08 20.86
CA ARG A 292 -36.32 -38.87 21.73
C ARG A 292 -37.66 -38.71 20.99
N THR A 293 -37.68 -38.71 19.65
CA THR A 293 -38.88 -38.35 18.86
C THR A 293 -39.83 -39.53 18.59
N ASN A 294 -39.40 -40.78 18.81
CA ASN A 294 -40.05 -41.98 18.23
C ASN A 294 -41.01 -42.78 19.16
N GLN A 295 -41.35 -42.31 20.36
CA GLN A 295 -42.02 -43.17 21.39
C GLN A 295 -43.47 -42.80 21.78
N TYR A 296 -44.15 -41.86 21.09
CA TYR A 296 -45.48 -41.36 21.51
C TYR A 296 -46.68 -41.75 20.61
N LEU A 297 -46.50 -42.64 19.63
CA LEU A 297 -47.47 -42.84 18.52
C LEU A 297 -48.38 -44.09 18.61
N THR A 298 -48.38 -44.84 19.71
CA THR A 298 -48.94 -46.21 19.77
C THR A 298 -50.18 -46.43 20.64
N THR A 299 -50.74 -45.40 21.28
CA THR A 299 -51.75 -45.55 22.37
C THR A 299 -53.22 -45.36 21.98
N ILE A 300 -53.56 -45.15 20.70
CA ILE A 300 -54.89 -44.64 20.27
C ILE A 300 -55.98 -45.72 20.00
N MET A 301 -55.65 -47.01 19.88
CA MET A 301 -56.48 -47.97 19.11
C MET A 301 -57.38 -48.99 19.89
N LYS A 302 -57.85 -48.74 21.12
CA LYS A 302 -58.67 -49.75 21.87
C LYS A 302 -59.81 -49.21 22.77
N ALA A 303 -60.77 -48.42 22.24
CA ALA A 303 -61.92 -47.94 23.05
C ALA A 303 -63.24 -47.70 22.27
N LYS A 304 -63.91 -48.79 21.86
CA LYS A 304 -65.35 -48.86 21.46
C LYS A 304 -65.83 -50.31 21.58
N GLU A 305 -67.07 -50.56 22.07
CA GLU A 305 -68.09 -51.36 21.35
C GLU A 305 -69.48 -51.45 22.04
N ASP A 306 -69.61 -51.84 23.32
CA ASP A 306 -70.91 -52.31 23.87
C ASP A 306 -71.84 -51.27 24.55
N ASN A 307 -73.14 -51.25 24.16
CA ASN A 307 -74.39 -51.02 24.97
C ASN A 307 -75.60 -50.52 24.13
N GLU A 308 -76.61 -51.34 23.76
CA GLU A 308 -77.78 -50.82 22.98
C GLU A 308 -79.12 -51.66 22.90
N LYS A 309 -79.70 -52.26 23.97
CA LYS A 309 -81.02 -52.98 23.84
C LYS A 309 -81.94 -52.97 25.09
N ASP A 310 -83.19 -52.48 24.95
CA ASP A 310 -84.46 -53.09 25.44
C ASP A 310 -85.73 -52.19 25.28
N ILE A 311 -86.92 -52.73 25.64
CA ILE A 311 -88.26 -52.10 25.90
C ILE A 311 -89.26 -51.92 24.71
N LEU A 312 -90.39 -52.68 24.70
CA LEU A 312 -91.59 -52.49 23.81
C LEU A 312 -92.79 -53.45 24.10
N LYS A 313 -94.06 -52.99 24.35
CA LYS A 313 -95.41 -53.66 24.07
C LYS A 313 -96.67 -53.12 24.84
N ASN A 314 -97.89 -53.42 24.29
CA ASN A 314 -99.28 -53.53 24.88
C ASN A 314 -100.38 -52.45 24.54
N TYR A 315 -101.61 -52.84 24.08
CA TYR A 315 -103.00 -52.19 24.18
C TYR A 315 -104.01 -52.61 23.05
N LEU A 316 -105.36 -52.80 23.28
CA LEU A 316 -106.49 -52.75 22.28
C LEU A 316 -107.97 -53.08 22.76
N THR A 317 -109.02 -52.76 21.94
CA THR A 317 -110.45 -53.28 21.81
C THR A 317 -111.72 -52.51 22.33
N LYS A 318 -112.85 -52.57 21.55
CA LYS A 318 -114.34 -52.36 21.80
C LYS A 318 -115.11 -51.27 20.96
N THR A 319 -116.07 -51.63 20.09
CA THR A 319 -117.20 -50.80 19.51
C THR A 319 -118.06 -51.60 18.48
N GLU A 320 -119.39 -51.33 18.30
CA GLU A 320 -120.09 -51.68 17.01
C GLU A 320 -121.47 -50.99 16.68
N GLU A 321 -122.56 -51.31 17.39
CA GLU A 321 -123.82 -51.85 16.82
C GLU A 321 -124.85 -50.96 16.03
N LYS A 322 -124.60 -49.68 15.72
CA LYS A 322 -125.64 -48.66 15.33
C LYS A 322 -126.41 -48.81 13.97
N TYR A 323 -126.49 -49.99 13.39
CA TYR A 323 -126.33 -50.17 11.92
C TYR A 323 -127.57 -50.19 10.98
N LYS A 324 -128.83 -50.27 11.45
CA LYS A 324 -129.93 -50.84 10.61
C LYS A 324 -130.98 -49.91 9.99
N GLU A 325 -131.37 -48.79 10.61
CA GLU A 325 -132.50 -47.98 10.08
C GLU A 325 -132.12 -47.10 8.88
N GLU A 326 -130.84 -46.82 8.67
CA GLU A 326 -130.34 -46.01 7.56
C GLU A 326 -130.73 -46.59 6.17
N GLN A 327 -130.84 -47.92 6.06
CA GLN A 327 -130.88 -48.65 4.78
C GLN A 327 -131.99 -48.29 3.79
N LYS A 328 -133.14 -47.72 4.23
CA LYS A 328 -134.29 -47.50 3.33
C LYS A 328 -134.35 -46.10 2.71
N LEU A 329 -134.04 -45.05 3.47
CA LEU A 329 -133.87 -43.71 2.87
C LEU A 329 -132.68 -43.70 1.91
N GLU A 330 -131.71 -44.57 2.18
CA GLU A 330 -130.51 -44.74 1.39
C GLU A 330 -130.80 -45.19 -0.06
N SER A 331 -131.82 -46.03 -0.35
CA SER A 331 -131.97 -46.63 -1.69
C SER A 331 -132.44 -45.67 -2.79
N GLU A 332 -133.41 -44.78 -2.51
CA GLU A 332 -133.85 -43.79 -3.50
C GLU A 332 -132.84 -42.65 -3.64
N ARG A 333 -132.23 -42.26 -2.51
CA ARG A 333 -131.09 -41.34 -2.49
C ARG A 333 -129.92 -41.90 -3.32
N GLN A 334 -129.64 -43.19 -3.19
CA GLN A 334 -128.68 -43.93 -4.02
C GLN A 334 -129.06 -43.91 -5.49
N ALA A 335 -130.33 -44.02 -5.89
CA ALA A 335 -130.70 -43.98 -7.31
C ALA A 335 -130.31 -42.65 -7.98
N ARG A 336 -130.62 -41.49 -7.36
CA ARG A 336 -130.16 -40.18 -7.84
C ARG A 336 -128.63 -40.03 -7.73
N LEU A 337 -128.08 -40.33 -6.55
CA LEU A 337 -126.63 -40.26 -6.31
C LEU A 337 -125.86 -41.12 -7.30
N ASN A 338 -126.36 -42.28 -7.73
CA ASN A 338 -125.65 -43.16 -8.65
C ASN A 338 -125.62 -42.62 -10.08
N LYS A 339 -126.64 -41.85 -10.50
CA LYS A 339 -126.58 -41.11 -11.77
C LYS A 339 -125.63 -39.92 -11.68
N GLU A 340 -125.74 -39.10 -10.64
CA GLU A 340 -124.85 -37.96 -10.40
C GLU A 340 -123.39 -38.41 -10.23
N LYS A 341 -123.13 -39.51 -9.50
CA LYS A 341 -121.82 -40.18 -9.43
C LYS A 341 -121.35 -40.68 -10.78
N TYR A 342 -122.23 -41.23 -11.63
CA TYR A 342 -121.83 -41.74 -12.94
C TYR A 342 -121.42 -40.60 -13.88
N ASP A 343 -122.23 -39.55 -13.96
CA ASP A 343 -121.94 -38.38 -14.80
C ASP A 343 -120.70 -37.61 -14.28
N SER A 344 -120.58 -37.43 -12.96
CA SER A 344 -119.39 -36.86 -12.32
C SER A 344 -118.14 -37.74 -12.46
N TYR A 345 -118.29 -39.08 -12.44
CA TYR A 345 -117.19 -40.02 -12.70
C TYR A 345 -116.72 -39.94 -14.15
N GLN A 346 -117.64 -39.84 -15.11
CA GLN A 346 -117.31 -39.64 -16.53
C GLN A 346 -116.57 -38.31 -16.75
N GLU A 347 -117.03 -37.22 -16.12
CA GLU A 347 -116.33 -35.93 -16.17
C GLU A 347 -114.95 -35.99 -15.50
N HIS A 348 -114.85 -36.55 -14.30
CA HIS A 348 -113.59 -36.74 -13.59
C HIS A 348 -112.62 -37.63 -14.38
N VAL A 349 -113.09 -38.68 -15.07
CA VAL A 349 -112.23 -39.50 -15.95
C VAL A 349 -111.69 -38.66 -17.11
N ARG A 350 -112.52 -37.85 -17.80
CA ARG A 350 -112.07 -36.95 -18.87
C ARG A 350 -111.06 -35.92 -18.37
N ASN A 351 -111.38 -35.22 -17.28
CA ASN A 351 -110.52 -34.19 -16.69
C ASN A 351 -109.19 -34.79 -16.22
N ARG A 352 -109.21 -36.03 -15.70
CA ARG A 352 -108.00 -36.77 -15.30
C ARG A 352 -107.19 -37.31 -16.49
N GLU A 353 -107.81 -37.58 -17.63
CA GLU A 353 -107.11 -37.88 -18.87
C GLU A 353 -106.49 -36.63 -19.50
N GLU A 354 -107.18 -35.50 -19.46
CA GLU A 354 -106.67 -34.20 -19.92
C GLU A 354 -105.50 -33.71 -19.04
N GLN A 355 -105.62 -33.78 -17.72
CA GLN A 355 -104.50 -33.56 -16.79
C GLN A 355 -103.31 -34.47 -17.11
N LYS A 356 -103.54 -35.77 -17.40
CA LYS A 356 -102.48 -36.69 -17.85
C LYS A 356 -101.88 -36.33 -19.22
N ARG A 357 -102.59 -35.62 -20.11
CA ARG A 357 -102.03 -35.08 -21.36
C ARG A 357 -101.16 -33.86 -21.07
N ILE A 358 -101.69 -32.89 -20.32
CA ILE A 358 -100.98 -31.68 -19.90
C ILE A 358 -99.71 -32.03 -19.12
N GLU A 359 -99.76 -32.96 -18.16
CA GLU A 359 -98.57 -33.45 -17.46
C GLU A 359 -97.53 -34.06 -18.40
N LYS A 360 -97.94 -34.86 -19.40
CA LYS A 360 -97.02 -35.43 -20.39
C LYS A 360 -96.39 -34.35 -21.26
N GLU A 361 -97.12 -33.28 -21.58
CA GLU A 361 -96.61 -32.15 -22.36
C GLU A 361 -95.68 -31.27 -21.55
N VAL A 362 -96.03 -30.93 -20.30
CA VAL A 362 -95.12 -30.24 -19.37
C VAL A 362 -93.83 -31.03 -19.17
N ARG A 363 -93.90 -32.35 -18.94
CA ARG A 363 -92.71 -33.22 -18.84
C ARG A 363 -91.88 -33.25 -20.14
N LYS A 364 -92.50 -33.22 -21.32
CA LYS A 364 -91.79 -33.07 -22.61
C LYS A 364 -91.08 -31.71 -22.71
N TRP A 365 -91.76 -30.62 -22.38
CA TRP A 365 -91.20 -29.27 -22.41
C TRP A 365 -90.05 -29.10 -21.41
N GLU A 366 -90.19 -29.63 -20.20
CA GLU A 366 -89.11 -29.70 -19.22
C GLU A 366 -87.92 -30.51 -19.73
N LEU A 367 -88.15 -31.68 -20.33
CA LEU A 367 -87.07 -32.50 -20.90
C LEU A 367 -86.33 -31.76 -22.01
N ILE A 368 -87.06 -31.14 -22.95
CA ILE A 368 -86.48 -30.31 -24.02
C ILE A 368 -85.68 -29.13 -23.43
N LYS A 369 -86.19 -28.47 -22.38
CA LYS A 369 -85.49 -27.38 -21.70
C LYS A 369 -84.21 -27.89 -21.01
N ARG A 370 -84.25 -29.02 -20.32
CA ARG A 370 -83.09 -29.64 -19.66
C ARG A 370 -82.03 -30.10 -20.67
N LEU A 371 -82.44 -30.64 -21.82
CA LEU A 371 -81.53 -31.00 -22.92
C LEU A 371 -80.84 -29.77 -23.50
N LYS A 372 -81.60 -28.73 -23.87
CA LYS A 372 -81.03 -27.46 -24.37
C LYS A 372 -80.10 -26.78 -23.37
N MET A 373 -80.45 -26.77 -22.08
CA MET A 373 -79.54 -26.29 -21.03
C MET A 373 -78.27 -27.14 -20.95
N SER A 374 -78.38 -28.47 -21.05
CA SER A 374 -77.22 -29.38 -21.06
C SER A 374 -76.35 -29.24 -22.32
N GLU A 375 -76.89 -28.77 -23.45
CA GLU A 375 -76.15 -28.45 -24.67
C GLU A 375 -75.37 -27.14 -24.50
N LEU A 376 -76.03 -26.07 -24.06
CA LEU A 376 -75.40 -24.79 -23.73
C LEU A 376 -74.31 -24.95 -22.65
N ASP A 377 -74.55 -25.76 -21.62
CA ASP A 377 -73.58 -26.11 -20.59
C ASP A 377 -72.34 -26.81 -21.13
N LYS A 378 -72.45 -27.59 -22.22
CA LYS A 378 -71.30 -28.23 -22.88
C LYS A 378 -70.51 -27.20 -23.68
N GLU A 379 -71.20 -26.39 -24.50
CA GLU A 379 -70.58 -25.33 -25.28
C GLU A 379 -69.79 -24.35 -24.40
N ILE A 380 -70.36 -23.93 -23.27
CA ILE A 380 -69.69 -23.03 -22.31
C ILE A 380 -68.43 -23.71 -21.76
N LYS A 381 -68.55 -24.96 -21.29
CA LYS A 381 -67.40 -25.72 -20.75
C LYS A 381 -66.34 -26.01 -21.81
N GLU A 382 -66.69 -26.08 -23.10
CA GLU A 382 -65.73 -26.24 -24.19
C GLU A 382 -65.02 -24.92 -24.52
N LYS A 383 -65.75 -23.81 -24.65
CA LYS A 383 -65.18 -22.46 -24.79
C LYS A 383 -64.26 -22.09 -23.61
N GLU A 384 -64.63 -22.46 -22.38
CA GLU A 384 -63.77 -22.32 -21.19
C GLU A 384 -62.48 -23.16 -21.27
N ARG A 385 -62.57 -24.41 -21.76
CA ARG A 385 -61.40 -25.28 -21.95
C ARG A 385 -60.47 -24.74 -23.03
N GLU A 386 -61.02 -24.22 -24.13
CA GLU A 386 -60.26 -23.62 -25.23
C GLU A 386 -59.55 -22.36 -24.78
N LEU A 387 -60.27 -21.40 -24.19
CA LEU A 387 -59.69 -20.17 -23.63
C LEU A 387 -58.65 -20.46 -22.53
N LYS A 388 -58.80 -21.56 -21.77
CA LYS A 388 -57.78 -22.03 -20.82
C LYS A 388 -56.57 -22.68 -21.51
N ARG A 389 -56.76 -23.41 -22.61
CA ARG A 389 -55.65 -23.94 -23.44
C ARG A 389 -54.85 -22.80 -24.08
N GLU A 390 -55.52 -21.80 -24.63
CA GLU A 390 -54.88 -20.61 -25.22
C GLU A 390 -54.10 -19.81 -24.19
N LYS A 391 -54.69 -19.49 -23.03
CA LYS A 391 -53.96 -18.85 -21.92
C LYS A 391 -52.76 -19.66 -21.46
N ASN A 392 -52.86 -20.99 -21.40
CA ASN A 392 -51.73 -21.85 -21.04
C ASN A 392 -50.65 -21.89 -22.14
N LYS A 393 -51.02 -21.81 -23.42
CA LYS A 393 -50.08 -21.73 -24.57
C LYS A 393 -49.31 -20.40 -24.53
N LEU A 394 -50.04 -19.29 -24.45
CA LEU A 394 -49.48 -17.95 -24.33
C LEU A 394 -48.59 -17.80 -23.08
N HIS A 395 -48.97 -18.42 -21.95
CA HIS A 395 -48.15 -18.41 -20.74
C HIS A 395 -46.83 -19.17 -20.90
N ARG A 396 -46.83 -20.31 -21.63
CA ARG A 396 -45.59 -21.02 -21.97
C ARG A 396 -44.71 -20.19 -22.89
N GLU A 397 -45.26 -19.66 -23.98
CA GLU A 397 -44.55 -18.82 -24.93
C GLU A 397 -43.88 -17.60 -24.25
N ASN A 398 -44.58 -16.95 -23.30
CA ASN A 398 -44.00 -15.87 -22.49
C ASN A 398 -42.93 -16.33 -21.49
N MET A 399 -43.00 -17.57 -20.98
CA MET A 399 -41.96 -18.13 -20.11
C MET A 399 -40.74 -18.56 -20.92
N ASP A 400 -40.93 -19.16 -22.09
CA ASP A 400 -39.87 -19.59 -23.00
C ASP A 400 -39.07 -18.38 -23.49
N MET A 401 -39.74 -17.30 -23.93
CA MET A 401 -39.06 -16.03 -24.26
C MET A 401 -38.28 -15.46 -23.07
N ARG A 402 -38.84 -15.44 -21.86
CA ARG A 402 -38.12 -14.97 -20.66
C ARG A 402 -36.92 -15.83 -20.29
N MET A 403 -36.98 -17.14 -20.55
CA MET A 403 -35.85 -18.04 -20.37
C MET A 403 -34.77 -17.82 -21.44
N GLU A 404 -35.11 -17.34 -22.62
CA GLU A 404 -34.16 -16.92 -23.66
C GLU A 404 -33.53 -15.56 -23.36
N GLU A 405 -34.32 -14.56 -22.94
CA GLU A 405 -33.83 -13.27 -22.41
C GLU A 405 -32.83 -13.50 -21.26
N GLN A 406 -33.16 -14.35 -20.28
CA GLN A 406 -32.27 -14.64 -19.16
C GLN A 406 -30.98 -15.36 -19.58
N LYS A 407 -31.02 -16.24 -20.59
CA LYS A 407 -29.80 -16.84 -21.16
C LYS A 407 -28.95 -15.79 -21.85
N PHE A 408 -29.56 -14.90 -22.63
CA PHE A 408 -28.85 -13.81 -23.31
C PHE A 408 -28.14 -12.90 -22.31
N TYR A 409 -28.83 -12.42 -21.27
CA TYR A 409 -28.23 -11.61 -20.22
C TYR A 409 -27.16 -12.35 -19.40
N ALA A 410 -27.29 -13.68 -19.23
CA ALA A 410 -26.26 -14.49 -18.57
C ALA A 410 -25.00 -14.66 -19.44
N GLU A 411 -25.16 -14.83 -20.76
CA GLU A 411 -24.06 -14.92 -21.73
C GLU A 411 -23.36 -13.56 -21.89
N GLU A 412 -24.12 -12.48 -22.05
CA GLU A 412 -23.62 -11.09 -22.09
C GLU A 412 -22.86 -10.74 -20.81
N LYS A 413 -23.39 -11.11 -19.63
CA LYS A 413 -22.67 -10.93 -18.38
C LYS A 413 -21.41 -11.78 -18.31
N ARG A 414 -21.43 -13.06 -18.73
CA ARG A 414 -20.22 -13.90 -18.71
C ARG A 414 -19.14 -13.31 -19.61
N LEU A 415 -19.50 -12.81 -20.79
CA LEU A 415 -18.60 -12.09 -21.68
C LEU A 415 -18.05 -10.82 -21.02
N ALA A 416 -18.85 -10.02 -20.32
CA ALA A 416 -18.38 -8.84 -19.59
C ALA A 416 -17.46 -9.19 -18.39
N ASP A 417 -17.75 -10.28 -17.68
CA ASP A 417 -16.90 -10.81 -16.60
C ASP A 417 -15.57 -11.36 -17.16
N GLU A 418 -15.58 -12.02 -18.32
CA GLU A 418 -14.39 -12.46 -19.07
C GLU A 418 -13.55 -11.25 -19.56
N ASP A 419 -14.19 -10.23 -20.14
CA ASP A 419 -13.53 -9.04 -20.68
C ASP A 419 -12.89 -8.20 -19.56
N THR A 420 -13.56 -8.07 -18.41
CA THR A 420 -13.00 -7.39 -17.24
C THR A 420 -11.88 -8.20 -16.58
N MET A 421 -11.97 -9.54 -16.55
CA MET A 421 -10.86 -10.40 -16.14
C MET A 421 -9.63 -10.20 -17.04
N GLN A 422 -9.79 -10.27 -18.37
CA GLN A 422 -8.70 -10.05 -19.33
C GLN A 422 -8.05 -8.68 -19.17
N ARG A 423 -8.86 -7.60 -19.07
CA ARG A 423 -8.36 -6.24 -18.79
C ARG A 423 -7.60 -6.16 -17.47
N SER A 424 -8.04 -6.89 -16.43
CA SER A 424 -7.35 -6.93 -15.13
C SER A 424 -5.99 -7.66 -15.18
N VAL A 425 -5.86 -8.68 -16.03
CA VAL A 425 -4.58 -9.37 -16.27
C VAL A 425 -3.63 -8.45 -17.02
N LEU A 426 -4.07 -7.84 -18.13
CA LEU A 426 -3.28 -6.90 -18.92
C LEU A 426 -2.78 -5.71 -18.08
N LEU A 427 -3.63 -5.16 -17.19
CA LEU A 427 -3.23 -4.10 -16.27
C LEU A 427 -2.12 -4.54 -15.29
N ARG A 428 -2.20 -5.76 -14.74
CA ARG A 428 -1.17 -6.30 -13.86
C ARG A 428 0.15 -6.53 -14.59
N GLU A 429 0.10 -7.08 -15.81
CA GLU A 429 1.29 -7.28 -16.64
C GLU A 429 1.97 -5.95 -16.97
N LEU A 430 1.19 -4.90 -17.26
CA LEU A 430 1.71 -3.56 -17.55
C LEU A 430 2.28 -2.89 -16.29
N ASP A 431 1.66 -3.07 -15.13
CA ASP A 431 2.21 -2.65 -13.83
C ASP A 431 3.53 -3.38 -13.50
N ASP A 432 3.60 -4.70 -13.68
CA ASP A 432 4.81 -5.50 -13.48
C ASP A 432 5.94 -5.07 -14.44
N GLN A 433 5.62 -4.80 -15.71
CA GLN A 433 6.57 -4.24 -16.69
C GLN A 433 7.08 -2.87 -16.27
N GLN A 434 6.22 -1.96 -15.77
CA GLN A 434 6.65 -0.66 -15.26
C GLN A 434 7.60 -0.79 -14.07
N VAL A 435 7.28 -1.64 -13.10
CA VAL A 435 8.11 -1.86 -11.91
C VAL A 435 9.44 -2.52 -12.25
N LEU A 436 9.46 -3.49 -13.18
CA LEU A 436 10.72 -4.08 -13.66
C LEU A 436 11.56 -3.08 -14.45
N THR A 437 10.95 -2.28 -15.32
CA THR A 437 11.63 -1.20 -16.05
C THR A 437 12.21 -0.15 -15.09
N TYR A 438 11.51 0.16 -13.99
CA TYR A 438 12.04 1.01 -12.93
C TYR A 438 13.22 0.34 -12.20
N GLY A 439 13.12 -0.94 -11.85
CA GLY A 439 14.23 -1.71 -11.29
C GLY A 439 15.47 -1.76 -12.19
N GLU A 440 15.29 -1.75 -13.51
CA GLU A 440 16.38 -1.71 -14.51
C GLU A 440 16.94 -0.30 -14.76
N LYS A 441 16.19 0.77 -14.43
CA LYS A 441 16.75 2.11 -14.28
C LYS A 441 17.60 2.17 -13.01
N VAL A 442 17.05 1.76 -11.87
CA VAL A 442 17.73 1.71 -10.55
C VAL A 442 19.00 0.86 -10.58
N LEU A 443 19.04 -0.21 -11.38
CA LEU A 443 20.24 -1.04 -11.56
C LEU A 443 21.34 -0.31 -12.36
N ARG A 444 21.00 0.35 -13.48
CA ARG A 444 21.95 1.19 -14.24
C ARG A 444 22.44 2.39 -13.43
N ASP A 445 21.54 3.05 -12.71
CA ASP A 445 21.86 4.08 -11.71
C ASP A 445 22.86 3.60 -10.65
N CYS A 446 22.94 2.29 -10.38
CA CYS A 446 23.94 1.72 -9.49
C CYS A 446 25.26 1.43 -10.21
N GLU A 447 25.22 0.91 -11.44
CA GLU A 447 26.41 0.66 -12.28
C GLU A 447 27.16 1.96 -12.56
N GLU A 448 26.46 3.01 -12.99
CA GLU A 448 27.01 4.36 -13.26
C GLU A 448 27.64 5.04 -12.04
N LYS A 449 27.27 4.62 -10.83
CA LYS A 449 27.68 5.25 -9.55
C LYS A 449 28.52 4.33 -8.67
N GLU A 450 29.10 3.28 -9.27
CA GLU A 450 29.92 2.22 -8.64
C GLU A 450 29.30 1.60 -7.37
N ARG A 451 27.96 1.55 -7.30
CA ARG A 451 27.23 1.05 -6.13
C ARG A 451 27.17 -0.49 -6.17
N PRO A 452 27.27 -1.18 -5.02
CA PRO A 452 27.05 -2.62 -4.96
C PRO A 452 25.70 -3.03 -5.55
N LEU A 453 25.70 -3.81 -6.63
CA LEU A 453 24.48 -4.20 -7.37
C LEU A 453 23.61 -5.23 -6.65
N LEU A 454 24.21 -6.00 -5.72
CA LEU A 454 23.58 -7.16 -5.07
C LEU A 454 22.24 -6.86 -4.37
N PRO A 455 22.03 -5.74 -3.64
CA PRO A 455 20.73 -5.39 -3.07
C PRO A 455 19.64 -5.25 -4.14
N VAL A 456 19.93 -4.58 -5.25
CA VAL A 456 18.97 -4.28 -6.32
C VAL A 456 18.64 -5.54 -7.11
N VAL A 457 19.63 -6.37 -7.43
CA VAL A 457 19.42 -7.70 -8.04
C VAL A 457 18.53 -8.57 -7.14
N LYS A 458 18.81 -8.62 -5.84
CA LYS A 458 18.04 -9.39 -4.86
C LYS A 458 16.62 -8.84 -4.65
N ALA A 459 16.40 -7.53 -4.82
CA ALA A 459 15.07 -6.93 -4.85
C ALA A 459 14.30 -7.36 -6.11
N ARG A 460 14.94 -7.34 -7.29
CA ARG A 460 14.36 -7.83 -8.55
C ARG A 460 13.94 -9.29 -8.48
N GLU A 461 14.79 -10.15 -7.91
CA GLU A 461 14.47 -11.57 -7.66
C GLU A 461 13.28 -11.74 -6.71
N ARG A 462 13.26 -10.99 -5.60
CA ARG A 462 12.15 -11.02 -4.63
C ARG A 462 10.84 -10.56 -5.27
N TYR A 463 10.86 -9.51 -6.07
CA TYR A 463 9.68 -9.02 -6.80
C TYR A 463 9.16 -10.06 -7.79
N LYS A 464 10.02 -10.57 -8.69
CA LYS A 464 9.63 -11.62 -9.64
C LYS A 464 9.12 -12.89 -8.95
N LYS A 465 9.67 -13.24 -7.78
CA LYS A 465 9.18 -14.37 -6.97
C LYS A 465 7.81 -14.09 -6.34
N ALA A 466 7.56 -12.88 -5.83
CA ALA A 466 6.30 -12.50 -5.19
C ALA A 466 5.13 -12.52 -6.18
N ASN A 467 5.35 -12.00 -7.40
CA ASN A 467 4.32 -11.83 -8.41
C ASN A 467 4.22 -13.04 -9.37
N GLY A 468 4.92 -14.15 -9.11
CA GLY A 468 4.87 -15.36 -9.94
C GLY A 468 5.59 -15.26 -11.30
N LEU A 469 6.31 -14.16 -11.57
CA LEU A 469 7.06 -13.89 -12.80
C LEU A 469 8.35 -14.73 -12.96
N LEU A 470 8.62 -15.65 -12.03
CA LEU A 470 9.62 -16.69 -12.19
C LEU A 470 8.90 -17.99 -12.55
N SER A 471 9.38 -18.68 -13.59
CA SER A 471 8.96 -20.06 -13.83
C SER A 471 9.17 -20.90 -12.57
N PRO A 472 8.24 -21.81 -12.22
CA PRO A 472 8.43 -22.69 -11.08
C PRO A 472 9.70 -23.49 -11.32
N LYS A 473 10.62 -23.49 -10.34
CA LYS A 473 11.85 -24.29 -10.45
C LYS A 473 11.45 -25.73 -10.77
N PRO A 474 12.07 -26.39 -11.77
CA PRO A 474 11.79 -27.78 -12.06
C PRO A 474 12.00 -28.58 -10.77
N ARG A 475 11.03 -29.44 -10.42
CA ARG A 475 11.22 -30.36 -9.30
C ARG A 475 12.45 -31.20 -9.60
N ASN A 476 13.35 -31.35 -8.62
CA ASN A 476 14.52 -32.21 -8.80
C ASN A 476 14.04 -33.63 -9.18
N SER A 477 14.36 -34.06 -10.41
CA SER A 477 13.93 -35.35 -10.97
C SER A 477 14.35 -36.57 -10.13
N GLN A 478 15.31 -36.38 -9.23
CA GLN A 478 15.79 -37.35 -8.22
C GLN A 478 14.73 -37.84 -7.21
N TRP A 479 13.49 -37.34 -7.27
CA TRP A 479 12.35 -37.84 -6.47
C TRP A 479 11.16 -38.32 -7.32
N GLU A 480 11.37 -38.64 -8.60
CA GLU A 480 10.48 -39.58 -9.30
C GLU A 480 10.81 -41.01 -8.84
N SER A 481 10.24 -41.43 -7.71
CA SER A 481 10.32 -42.82 -7.27
C SER A 481 9.30 -43.67 -8.05
N ASP A 482 9.75 -44.73 -8.72
CA ASP A 482 8.89 -45.71 -9.42
C ASP A 482 7.86 -46.42 -8.50
N LEU A 483 7.99 -46.25 -7.19
CA LEU A 483 7.07 -46.73 -6.15
C LEU A 483 5.65 -46.15 -6.23
N PHE A 484 5.41 -45.10 -7.02
CA PHE A 484 4.07 -44.52 -7.22
C PHE A 484 3.76 -44.35 -8.70
N PRO A 485 2.67 -44.95 -9.23
CA PRO A 485 2.30 -44.78 -10.63
C PRO A 485 1.99 -43.31 -10.91
N LYS A 486 2.51 -42.80 -12.03
CA LYS A 486 2.26 -41.44 -12.49
C LYS A 486 0.76 -41.27 -12.75
N ARG A 487 0.09 -40.41 -11.98
CA ARG A 487 -1.29 -40.02 -12.28
C ARG A 487 -1.29 -39.26 -13.60
N ASP A 488 -2.07 -39.73 -14.56
CA ASP A 488 -2.30 -39.01 -15.80
C ASP A 488 -2.81 -37.59 -15.53
N PRO A 489 -2.39 -36.58 -16.32
CA PRO A 489 -2.91 -35.23 -16.20
C PRO A 489 -4.39 -35.23 -16.60
N ILE A 490 -5.27 -35.20 -15.59
CA ILE A 490 -6.71 -35.06 -15.78
C ILE A 490 -6.95 -33.70 -16.48
N TYR A 491 -7.23 -33.79 -17.78
CA TYR A 491 -7.66 -32.79 -18.76
C TYR A 491 -7.35 -31.31 -18.47
N PRO A 492 -6.66 -30.59 -19.40
CA PRO A 492 -6.70 -29.13 -19.37
C PRO A 492 -8.14 -28.67 -19.59
N PHE A 493 -8.71 -27.99 -18.60
CA PHE A 493 -9.83 -27.08 -18.86
C PHE A 493 -9.33 -26.00 -19.84
N LYS A 494 -10.10 -25.80 -20.90
CA LYS A 494 -9.94 -24.67 -21.83
C LYS A 494 -10.66 -23.45 -21.27
#